data_AF-A0A3N5RTE3-F1
#
_entry.id   AF-A0A3N5RTE3-F1
#
_cell.length_a   1.000
_cell.length_b   1.000
_cell.length_c   1.000
_cell.angle_alpha   90.00
_cell.angle_beta   90.00
_cell.angle_gamma   90.00
#
_symmetry.space_group_name_H-M   'P 1'
#
loop_
_entity.id
_entity.type
_entity.pdbx_description
1 polymer ?
#
loop_
_entity_poly.entity_id
_entity_poly.type
_entity_poly.pdbx_seq_one_letter_code
_entity_poly.pdbx_strand_id
1 'polypeptide(L)' 'MKTVQMTLGEDLIAEIDRVAAQIGTTRSEFTRQALREALAQMKEKEKEARHKQGYLKKPVKKDEFSDWENELEWGDA' A
#
# COMPACT_ATOMS: atom_id res chain seq x y z
N MET A 1 13.42 -5.32 -20.45
CA MET A 1 12.27 -4.39 -20.31
C MET A 1 11.42 -4.45 -21.56
N LYS A 2 10.10 -4.30 -21.45
CA LYS A 2 9.20 -4.16 -22.62
C LYS A 2 8.72 -2.71 -22.69
N THR A 3 8.86 -2.08 -23.85
CA THR A 3 8.34 -0.72 -24.10
C THR A 3 6.86 -0.81 -24.40
N VAL A 4 6.07 0.05 -23.77
CA VAL A 4 4.62 0.16 -23.95
C VAL A 4 4.32 1.63 -24.20
N GLN A 5 3.48 1.92 -25.20
CA GLN A 5 2.94 3.26 -25.40
C GLN A 5 1.72 3.44 -24.51
N MET A 6 1.63 4.56 -23.82
CA MET A 6 0.49 4.94 -22.99
C MET A 6 0.21 6.43 -23.17
N THR A 7 -1.06 6.80 -23.06
CA THR A 7 -1.50 8.20 -23.11
C THR A 7 -1.76 8.69 -21.69
N LEU A 8 -1.19 9.84 -21.34
CA LEU A 8 -1.37 10.52 -20.05
C LEU A 8 -1.78 11.97 -20.33
N GLY A 9 -2.49 12.59 -19.38
CA GLY A 9 -2.82 14.01 -19.44
C GLY A 9 -1.56 14.88 -19.48
N GLU A 10 -1.61 16.00 -20.20
CA GLU A 10 -0.47 16.90 -20.36
C GLU A 10 -0.02 17.51 -19.02
N ASP A 11 -1.00 17.82 -18.16
CA ASP A 11 -0.80 18.29 -16.79
C ASP A 11 -0.03 17.27 -15.94
N LEU A 12 -0.43 16.00 -16.00
CA LEU A 12 0.23 14.92 -15.29
C LEU A 12 1.67 14.71 -15.80
N ILE A 13 1.90 14.79 -17.11
CA ILE A 13 3.25 14.68 -17.68
C ILE A 13 4.15 15.80 -17.16
N ALA A 14 3.65 17.03 -17.14
CA ALA A 14 4.40 18.18 -16.63
C ALA A 14 4.76 18.05 -15.15
N GLU A 15 3.86 17.48 -14.34
CA GLU A 15 4.14 17.22 -12.93
C GLU A 15 5.17 16.10 -12.75
N ILE A 16 5.04 15.00 -13.50
CA ILE A 16 6.02 13.90 -13.51
C ILE A 16 7.40 14.44 -13.86
N ASP A 17 7.50 15.32 -14.86
CA ASP A 17 8.76 15.94 -15.25
C ASP A 17 9.41 16.73 -14.13
N ARG A 18 8.61 17.60 -13.49
CA ARG A 18 9.11 18.44 -12.41
C ARG A 18 9.64 17.60 -11.26
N VAL A 19 8.88 16.59 -10.85
CA VAL A 19 9.25 15.70 -9.75
C VAL A 19 10.46 14.85 -10.13
N ALA A 20 10.46 14.27 -11.33
CA ALA A 20 11.55 13.44 -11.80
C ALA A 20 12.88 14.21 -11.83
N ALA A 21 12.85 15.47 -12.32
CA ALA A 21 14.01 16.35 -12.29
C ALA A 21 14.46 16.67 -10.85
N GLN A 22 13.52 16.97 -9.95
CA GLN A 22 13.82 17.31 -8.55
C GLN A 22 14.52 16.17 -7.80
N ILE A 23 14.13 14.92 -8.07
CA ILE A 23 14.71 13.74 -7.39
C ILE A 23 15.80 13.03 -8.20
N GLY A 24 16.19 13.59 -9.36
CA GLY A 24 17.27 13.07 -10.20
C GLY A 24 16.96 11.72 -10.86
N THR A 25 15.71 11.51 -11.30
CA THR A 25 15.28 10.28 -11.98
C THR A 25 14.73 10.56 -13.38
N THR A 26 14.37 9.52 -14.13
CA THR A 26 13.72 9.64 -15.45
C THR A 26 12.20 9.46 -15.33
N ARG A 27 11.43 9.99 -16.28
CA ARG A 27 9.98 9.73 -16.37
C ARG A 27 9.66 8.24 -16.29
N SER A 28 10.38 7.43 -17.06
CA SER A 28 10.13 5.99 -17.14
C SER A 28 10.37 5.27 -15.81
N GLU A 29 11.36 5.70 -15.05
CA GLU A 29 11.68 5.11 -13.75
C GLU A 29 10.69 5.58 -12.68
N PHE A 30 10.35 6.88 -12.66
CA PHE A 30 9.32 7.42 -11.80
C PHE A 30 7.97 6.71 -12.02
N THR A 31 7.50 6.64 -13.27
CA THR A 31 6.22 5.99 -13.59
C THR A 31 6.24 4.52 -13.23
N ARG A 32 7.35 3.80 -13.46
CA ARG A 32 7.46 2.39 -13.09
C ARG A 32 7.37 2.19 -11.58
N GLN A 33 8.02 3.05 -10.80
CA GLN A 33 7.99 2.98 -9.36
C GLN A 33 6.59 3.27 -8.82
N ALA A 34 5.96 4.36 -9.29
CA ALA A 34 4.59 4.72 -8.90
C ALA A 34 3.58 3.59 -9.23
N LEU A 35 3.69 2.96 -10.40
CA LEU A 35 2.83 1.84 -10.77
C LEU A 35 3.05 0.60 -9.88
N ARG A 36 4.30 0.30 -9.48
CA ARG A 36 4.58 -0.81 -8.56
C ARG A 36 3.97 -0.55 -7.19
N GLU A 37 4.10 0.68 -6.68
CA GLU A 37 3.53 1.08 -5.40
C GLU A 37 2.00 1.01 -5.43
N ALA A 38 1.37 1.51 -6.48
CA ALA A 38 -0.08 1.40 -6.65
C ALA A 38 -0.56 -0.06 -6.64
N LEU A 39 0.14 -0.96 -7.35
CA LEU A 39 -0.18 -2.39 -7.35
C LEU A 39 0.01 -3.03 -5.97
N ALA A 40 1.02 -2.62 -5.20
CA ALA A 40 1.25 -3.11 -3.85
C ALA A 40 0.12 -2.65 -2.90
N GLN A 41 -0.24 -1.37 -2.94
CA GLN A 41 -1.34 -0.81 -2.15
C GLN A 41 -2.67 -1.48 -2.46
N MET A 42 -2.95 -1.79 -3.72
CA MET A 42 -4.17 -2.53 -4.09
C MET A 42 -4.21 -3.92 -3.43
N LYS A 43 -3.11 -4.66 -3.46
CA LYS A 43 -3.01 -5.99 -2.83
C LYS A 43 -3.18 -5.92 -1.31
N GLU A 44 -2.63 -4.88 -0.68
CA GLU A 44 -2.78 -4.66 0.75
C GLU A 44 -4.23 -4.37 1.12
N LYS A 45 -4.89 -3.44 0.41
CA LYS A 45 -6.32 -3.15 0.60
C LYS A 45 -7.21 -4.37 0.43
N GLU A 46 -6.90 -5.23 -0.53
CA GLU A 46 -7.63 -6.49 -0.72
C GLU A 46 -7.49 -7.43 0.48
N LYS A 47 -6.26 -7.57 1.02
CA LYS A 47 -6.01 -8.38 2.22
C LYS A 47 -6.75 -7.80 3.43
N GLU A 48 -6.68 -6.49 3.64
CA GLU A 48 -7.41 -5.82 4.71
C GLU A 48 -8.92 -6.01 4.60
N ALA A 49 -9.48 -5.84 3.40
CA ALA A 49 -10.90 -6.06 3.15
C ALA A 49 -11.29 -7.50 3.49
N ARG A 50 -10.48 -8.48 3.08
CA ARG A 50 -10.69 -9.89 3.43
C ARG A 50 -10.61 -10.14 4.94
N HIS A 51 -9.64 -9.54 5.63
CA HIS A 51 -9.54 -9.66 7.09
C HIS A 51 -10.77 -9.09 7.78
N LYS A 52 -11.19 -7.86 7.42
CA LYS A 52 -12.41 -7.23 7.95
C LYS A 52 -13.63 -8.10 7.72
N GLN A 53 -13.80 -8.64 6.52
CA GLN A 53 -14.89 -9.56 6.21
C GLN A 53 -14.82 -10.86 7.02
N GLY A 54 -13.60 -11.36 7.29
CA GLY A 54 -13.37 -12.50 8.16
C GLY A 54 -13.89 -12.25 9.58
N TYR A 55 -13.48 -11.14 10.19
CA TYR A 55 -13.92 -10.77 11.55
C TYR A 55 -15.42 -10.47 11.64
N LEU A 56 -16.03 -9.87 10.60
CA LEU A 56 -17.48 -9.67 10.57
C LEU A 56 -18.25 -11.00 10.51
N LYS A 57 -17.76 -11.96 9.71
CA LYS A 57 -18.40 -13.28 9.55
C LYS A 57 -18.14 -14.21 10.72
N LYS A 58 -16.98 -14.08 11.35
CA LYS A 58 -16.54 -14.87 12.51
C LYS A 58 -16.02 -13.89 13.56
N PRO A 59 -16.94 -13.28 14.34
CA PRO A 59 -16.52 -12.38 15.41
C PRO A 59 -15.68 -13.15 16.42
N VAL A 60 -14.68 -12.45 16.94
CA VAL A 60 -13.75 -12.96 17.95
C VAL A 60 -14.55 -13.43 19.15
N LYS A 61 -14.31 -14.67 19.58
CA LYS A 61 -14.92 -15.18 20.81
C LYS A 61 -14.22 -14.57 22.02
N LYS A 62 -14.99 -14.44 23.10
CA LYS A 62 -14.40 -14.15 24.41
C LYS A 62 -13.37 -15.24 24.70
N ASP A 63 -12.15 -14.84 25.00
CA ASP A 63 -10.99 -15.69 25.30
C ASP A 63 -10.20 -16.27 24.11
N GLU A 64 -10.54 -15.94 22.84
CA GLU A 64 -9.83 -16.47 21.66
C GLU A 64 -8.36 -16.01 21.55
N PHE A 65 -8.02 -14.87 22.16
CA PHE A 65 -6.67 -14.31 22.16
C PHE A 65 -6.14 -14.02 23.57
N SER A 66 -6.82 -14.51 24.60
CA SER A 66 -6.51 -14.14 25.99
C SER A 66 -5.29 -14.88 26.56
N ASP A 67 -4.80 -15.90 25.87
CA ASP A 67 -3.57 -16.63 26.25
C ASP A 67 -2.34 -15.71 26.37
N TRP A 68 -2.32 -14.58 25.65
CA TRP A 68 -1.21 -13.62 25.64
C TRP A 68 -1.39 -12.44 26.63
N GLU A 69 -2.55 -12.33 27.28
CA GLU A 69 -2.85 -11.22 28.19
C GLU A 69 -1.94 -11.21 29.44
N ASN A 70 -1.53 -12.39 29.90
CA ASN A 70 -0.65 -12.52 31.07
C ASN A 70 0.84 -12.23 30.77
N GLU A 71 1.22 -12.12 29.49
CA GLU A 71 2.59 -11.83 29.06
C GLU A 71 2.80 -10.35 28.70
N LEU A 72 1.74 -9.54 28.77
CA LEU A 72 1.69 -8.19 28.24
C LEU A 72 2.11 -7.14 29.31
N GLU A 73 3.41 -6.97 29.54
CA GLU A 73 3.93 -5.86 30.36
C GLU A 73 4.12 -4.59 29.52
N TRP A 74 3.07 -3.77 29.37
CA TRP A 74 3.22 -2.37 28.97
C TRP A 74 3.63 -1.59 30.22
N GLY A 75 4.93 -1.36 30.42
CA GLY A 75 5.43 -0.61 31.58
C GLY A 75 4.67 0.69 31.86
N ASP A 76 4.79 1.21 33.09
CA ASP A 76 3.95 2.31 33.60
C ASP A 76 3.81 3.50 32.64
N ALA A 77 2.56 3.93 32.44
CA ALA A 77 2.12 4.96 31.49
C ALA A 77 2.64 6.38 31.77
#